data_AF-A0A9D4X5R0-F1
#
_entry.id   AF-A0A9D4X5R0-F1
#
_cell.length_a   1.000
_cell.length_b   1.000
_cell.length_c   1.000
_cell.angle_alpha   90.00
_cell.angle_beta   90.00
_cell.angle_gamma   90.00
#
_symmetry.space_group_name_H-M   'P 1'
#
loop_
_entity.id
_entity.type
_entity.pdbx_description
1 polymer ?
#
loop_
_entity_poly.entity_id
_entity_poly.type
_entity_poly.pdbx_seq_one_letter_code
_entity_poly.pdbx_strand_id
1 'polypeptide(L)'
;MQTWLPASTALLEMMIFHLPSPSTAQRYRVENLYEGPLDDQYANAIRNCDPDGPLMLYVSKMIPASDKGRFFAFGRVFAGKVSTGLKVRIMGPNYVPGRRKIYM
;
A
#
# COMPACT_ATOMS: atom_id res chain seq x y z
N MET A 1 33.38 -5.04 -19.54
CA MET A 1 32.74 -5.56 -18.31
C MET A 1 31.23 -5.63 -18.39
N GLN A 2 30.51 -4.64 -18.95
CA GLN A 2 29.03 -4.65 -19.05
C GLN A 2 28.43 -5.90 -19.70
N THR A 3 29.09 -6.49 -20.69
CA THR A 3 28.65 -7.72 -21.38
C THR A 3 29.00 -9.01 -20.64
N TRP A 4 29.98 -8.99 -19.74
CA TRP A 4 30.47 -10.19 -19.04
C TRP A 4 29.81 -10.38 -17.68
N LEU A 5 29.57 -9.28 -16.96
CA LEU A 5 28.85 -9.25 -15.68
C LEU A 5 27.89 -8.05 -15.67
N PRO A 6 26.68 -8.20 -16.23
CA PRO A 6 25.67 -7.16 -16.20
C PRO A 6 25.20 -6.90 -14.76
N ALA A 7 25.42 -5.70 -14.25
CA ALA A 7 25.03 -5.32 -12.90
C ALA A 7 23.51 -5.44 -12.67
N SER A 8 22.70 -5.21 -13.71
CA SER A 8 21.25 -5.35 -13.64
C SER A 8 20.82 -6.78 -13.29
N THR A 9 21.46 -7.79 -13.88
CA THR A 9 21.16 -9.21 -13.61
C THR A 9 21.55 -9.59 -12.19
N ALA A 10 22.77 -9.24 -11.77
CA ALA A 10 23.23 -9.52 -10.40
C ALA A 10 22.34 -8.85 -9.33
N LEU A 11 21.95 -7.59 -9.54
CA LEU A 11 21.07 -6.87 -8.62
C LEU A 11 19.66 -7.48 -8.60
N LEU A 12 19.11 -7.83 -9.77
CA LEU A 12 17.78 -8.44 -9.86
C LEU A 12 17.74 -9.79 -9.15
N GLU A 13 18.75 -10.64 -9.36
CA GLU A 13 18.86 -11.93 -8.67
C GLU A 13 18.93 -11.74 -7.15
N MET A 14 19.76 -10.82 -6.66
CA MET A 14 19.81 -10.52 -5.21
C MET A 14 18.44 -10.07 -4.68
N MET A 15 17.71 -9.23 -5.41
CA MET A 15 16.38 -8.79 -4.99
C MET A 15 15.40 -9.97 -4.93
N ILE A 16 15.39 -10.84 -5.94
CA ILE A 16 14.49 -12.01 -6.00
C ILE A 16 14.78 -12.99 -4.88
N PHE A 17 16.05 -13.29 -4.61
CA PHE A 17 16.43 -14.30 -3.63
C PHE A 17 16.35 -13.83 -2.18
N HIS A 18 16.56 -12.53 -1.92
CA HIS A 18 16.69 -12.02 -0.54
C HIS A 18 15.56 -11.09 -0.09
N LEU A 19 14.79 -10.47 -1.00
CA LEU A 19 13.66 -9.65 -0.58
C LEU A 19 12.40 -10.51 -0.46
N PRO A 20 11.69 -10.44 0.68
CA PRO A 20 10.45 -11.17 0.85
C PRO A 20 9.36 -10.62 -0.06
N SER A 21 8.52 -11.52 -0.56
CA SER A 21 7.28 -11.14 -1.25
C SER A 21 6.34 -10.35 -0.32
N PRO A 22 5.42 -9.54 -0.86
CA PRO A 22 4.37 -8.87 -0.10
C PRO A 22 3.60 -9.79 0.85
N SER A 23 3.23 -10.99 0.39
CA SER A 23 2.46 -11.96 1.17
C SER A 23 3.22 -12.49 2.38
N THR A 24 4.54 -12.66 2.26
CA THR A 24 5.41 -13.01 3.40
C THR A 24 5.65 -11.79 4.29
N ALA A 25 5.94 -10.63 3.69
CA ALA A 25 6.32 -9.42 4.39
C ALA A 25 5.19 -8.81 5.23
N GLN A 26 3.96 -8.80 4.71
CA GLN A 26 2.83 -8.17 5.40
C GLN A 26 2.43 -8.91 6.68
N ARG A 27 2.66 -10.23 6.76
CA ARG A 27 2.31 -11.03 7.95
C ARG A 27 2.95 -10.51 9.23
N TYR A 28 4.23 -10.16 9.18
CA TYR A 28 4.97 -9.62 10.33
C TYR A 28 5.01 -8.09 10.35
N ARG A 29 4.56 -7.41 9.28
CA ARG A 29 4.53 -5.94 9.22
C ARG A 29 3.18 -5.33 9.57
N VAL A 30 2.11 -6.13 9.60
CA VAL A 30 0.74 -5.63 9.85
C VAL A 30 0.65 -4.80 11.12
N GLU A 31 1.36 -5.17 12.18
CA GLU A 31 1.38 -4.47 13.47
C GLU A 31 1.93 -3.05 13.36
N ASN A 32 2.86 -2.82 12.44
CA ASN A 32 3.42 -1.49 12.17
C ASN A 32 2.63 -0.71 11.11
N LEU A 33 1.82 -1.41 10.30
CA LEU A 33 1.08 -0.83 9.18
C LEU A 33 -0.35 -0.41 9.55
N TYR A 34 -0.90 -0.98 10.63
CA TYR A 34 -2.30 -0.81 11.00
C TYR A 34 -2.42 -0.40 12.47
N GLU A 35 -3.09 0.73 12.72
CA GLU A 35 -3.27 1.29 14.05
C GLU A 35 -4.54 0.77 14.77
N GLY A 36 -5.39 0.02 14.06
CA GLY A 36 -6.61 -0.55 14.63
C GLY A 36 -6.38 -1.92 15.30
N PRO A 37 -7.46 -2.56 15.78
CA PRO A 37 -7.39 -3.88 16.40
C PRO A 37 -6.86 -4.95 15.44
N LEU A 38 -5.90 -5.77 15.88
CA LEU A 38 -5.23 -6.77 15.04
C LEU A 38 -6.06 -8.03 14.74
N ASP A 39 -7.19 -8.16 15.43
CA ASP A 39 -8.19 -9.22 15.32
C ASP A 39 -9.32 -8.86 14.34
N ASP A 40 -9.36 -7.63 13.82
CA ASP A 40 -10.40 -7.21 12.90
C ASP A 40 -10.20 -7.71 11.45
N GLN A 41 -11.23 -7.53 10.62
CA GLN A 41 -11.20 -7.96 9.23
C GLN A 41 -10.16 -7.20 8.38
N TYR A 42 -9.80 -5.96 8.73
CA TYR A 42 -8.88 -5.13 7.97
C TYR A 42 -7.44 -5.55 8.23
N ALA A 43 -7.07 -5.72 9.50
CA ALA A 43 -5.79 -6.27 9.93
C ALA A 43 -5.58 -7.67 9.35
N ASN A 44 -6.59 -8.55 9.41
CA ASN A 44 -6.50 -9.87 8.82
C ASN A 44 -6.30 -9.84 7.29
N ALA A 45 -7.02 -8.96 6.59
CA ALA A 45 -6.86 -8.82 5.14
C ALA A 45 -5.47 -8.28 4.75
N ILE A 46 -4.94 -7.30 5.49
CA ILE A 46 -3.58 -6.79 5.31
C ILE A 46 -2.57 -7.90 5.61
N ARG A 47 -2.73 -8.64 6.72
CA ARG A 47 -1.82 -9.73 7.11
C ARG A 47 -1.71 -10.80 6.02
N ASN A 48 -2.82 -11.08 5.33
CA ASN A 48 -2.90 -12.10 4.30
C ASN A 48 -2.61 -11.60 2.88
N CYS A 49 -2.41 -10.29 2.68
CA CYS A 49 -2.32 -9.68 1.34
C CYS A 49 -3.53 -10.03 0.46
N ASP A 50 -4.72 -10.08 1.07
CA ASP A 50 -5.92 -10.64 0.44
C ASP A 50 -6.48 -9.68 -0.63
N PRO A 51 -6.53 -10.07 -1.91
CA PRO A 51 -7.03 -9.24 -2.99
C PRO A 51 -8.57 -9.14 -3.03
N ASP A 52 -9.29 -10.02 -2.34
CA ASP A 52 -10.76 -10.03 -2.27
C ASP A 52 -11.30 -9.48 -0.93
N GLY A 53 -10.39 -9.15 0.00
CA GLY A 53 -10.69 -8.48 1.26
C GLY A 53 -11.05 -6.99 1.12
N PRO A 54 -11.32 -6.31 2.24
CA PRO A 54 -11.59 -4.87 2.26
C PRO A 54 -10.41 -4.07 1.69
N LEU A 55 -10.70 -3.06 0.86
CA LEU A 55 -9.69 -2.21 0.25
C LEU A 55 -8.94 -1.39 1.32
N MET A 56 -7.64 -1.67 1.46
CA MET A 56 -6.71 -0.93 2.30
C MET A 56 -5.57 -0.41 1.44
N LEU A 57 -5.52 0.90 1.23
CA LEU A 57 -4.50 1.59 0.43
C LEU A 57 -3.85 2.69 1.28
N TYR A 58 -2.52 2.73 1.26
CA TYR A 58 -1.76 3.81 1.88
C TYR A 58 -1.17 4.73 0.82
N VAL A 59 -1.48 6.02 0.91
CA VAL A 59 -0.92 7.06 0.05
C VAL A 59 0.36 7.60 0.71
N SER A 60 1.51 7.40 0.06
CA SER A 60 2.80 7.86 0.57
C SER A 60 3.18 9.25 0.08
N LYS A 61 2.74 9.64 -1.12
CA LYS A 61 3.11 10.92 -1.72
C LYS A 61 2.08 11.42 -2.71
N MET A 62 1.84 12.73 -2.71
CA MET A 62 1.12 13.40 -3.78
C MET A 62 2.12 13.87 -4.84
N ILE A 63 1.92 13.45 -6.10
CA ILE A 63 2.76 13.81 -7.24
C ILE A 63 2.00 14.85 -8.07
N PRO A 64 2.58 16.04 -8.35
CA PRO A 64 1.92 17.02 -9.19
C PRO A 64 1.74 16.48 -10.61
N ALA A 65 0.54 16.61 -11.15
CA ALA A 65 0.30 16.36 -12.57
C ALA A 65 0.83 17.54 -13.41
N SER A 66 1.07 17.29 -14.70
CA SER A 66 1.41 18.34 -15.67
C SER A 66 0.28 19.37 -15.82
N ASP A 67 -0.96 18.95 -15.60
CA ASP A 67 -2.12 19.83 -15.51
C ASP A 67 -2.14 20.60 -14.18
N LYS A 68 -2.18 21.93 -14.28
CA LYS A 68 -2.24 22.83 -13.13
C LYS A 68 -3.42 22.45 -12.21
N GLY A 69 -3.11 22.15 -10.96
CA GLY A 69 -4.09 21.93 -9.88
C GLY A 69 -4.50 20.49 -9.65
N ARG A 70 -4.00 19.51 -10.42
CA ARG A 70 -4.24 18.08 -10.18
C ARG A 70 -3.03 17.42 -9.56
N PHE A 71 -3.28 16.48 -8.64
CA PHE A 71 -2.27 15.67 -8.00
C PHE A 71 -2.63 14.19 -8.12
N PHE A 72 -1.63 13.36 -8.42
CA PHE A 72 -1.74 11.91 -8.34
C PHE A 72 -1.36 11.45 -6.94
N ALA A 73 -2.24 10.67 -6.31
CA ALA A 73 -1.90 9.97 -5.08
C ALA A 73 -1.06 8.73 -5.42
N PHE A 74 0.21 8.73 -5.03
CA PHE A 74 1.09 7.58 -5.12
C PHE A 74 1.04 6.78 -3.82
N GLY A 75 0.86 5.48 -3.94
CA GLY A 75 0.60 4.64 -2.79
C GLY A 75 0.66 3.15 -3.11
N ARG A 76 0.43 2.34 -2.08
CA ARG A 76 0.41 0.89 -2.16
C ARG A 76 -0.93 0.34 -1.67
N VAL A 77 -1.47 -0.61 -2.41
CA VAL A 77 -2.56 -1.48 -1.96
C VAL A 77 -1.99 -2.56 -1.05
N PHE A 78 -2.48 -2.63 0.18
CA PHE A 78 -2.14 -3.66 1.15
C PHE A 78 -3.17 -4.79 1.18
N ALA A 79 -4.43 -4.50 0.91
CA ALA A 79 -5.51 -5.47 0.76
C ALA A 79 -6.59 -4.94 -0.20
N GLY A 80 -7.36 -5.85 -0.80
CA GLY A 80 -8.43 -5.58 -1.76
C GLY A 80 -7.94 -5.18 -3.16
N LYS A 81 -8.88 -4.71 -3.98
CA LYS A 81 -8.65 -4.22 -5.35
C LYS A 81 -9.15 -2.79 -5.49
N VAL A 82 -8.38 -1.96 -6.19
CA VAL A 82 -8.79 -0.60 -6.58
C VAL A 82 -9.16 -0.59 -8.05
N SER A 83 -10.27 0.08 -8.38
CA SER A 83 -10.75 0.21 -9.75
C SER A 83 -11.32 1.61 -9.98
N THR A 84 -11.32 2.04 -11.24
CA THR A 84 -11.89 3.33 -11.64
C THR A 84 -13.39 3.37 -11.32
N GLY A 85 -13.85 4.47 -10.72
CA GLY A 85 -15.26 4.65 -10.34
C GLY A 85 -15.65 4.01 -9.01
N LEU A 86 -14.72 3.29 -8.35
CA LEU A 86 -14.96 2.76 -7.01
C LEU A 86 -15.14 3.89 -6.01
N LYS A 87 -16.25 3.87 -5.27
CA LYS A 87 -16.46 4.80 -4.15
C LYS A 87 -15.57 4.37 -3.00
N VAL A 88 -14.57 5.20 -2.69
CA VAL A 88 -13.61 4.95 -1.61
C VAL A 88 -13.78 5.97 -0.50
N ARG A 89 -13.44 5.56 0.72
CA ARG A 89 -13.37 6.47 1.88
C ARG A 89 -11.94 6.91 2.09
N ILE A 90 -11.67 8.20 1.94
CA ILE A 90 -10.36 8.77 2.20
C ILE A 90 -10.27 9.12 3.69
N MET A 91 -9.24 8.60 4.35
CA MET A 91 -8.96 8.84 5.76
C MET A 91 -7.77 9.79 5.86
N GLY A 92 -8.00 10.98 6.44
CA GLY A 92 -6.92 11.94 6.71
C GLY A 92 -6.08 11.54 7.93
N PRO A 93 -4.97 12.24 8.19
CA PRO A 93 -4.02 11.88 9.26
C PRO A 93 -4.62 11.84 10.67
N ASN A 94 -5.66 12.63 10.92
CA ASN A 94 -6.32 12.73 12.24
C ASN A 94 -7.68 12.02 12.28
N TYR A 95 -7.88 11.05 11.38
CA TYR A 95 -9.11 10.29 11.32
C TYR A 95 -9.28 9.41 12.57
N VAL A 96 -10.46 9.44 13.18
CA VAL A 96 -10.83 8.55 14.28
C VAL A 96 -12.18 7.89 13.96
N PRO A 97 -12.30 6.56 14.04
CA PRO A 97 -13.57 5.87 13.83
C PRO A 97 -14.69 6.46 14.69
N GLY A 98 -15.88 6.63 14.13
CA GLY A 98 -17.05 7.17 14.83
C GLY A 98 -17.09 8.70 14.99
N ARG A 99 -15.98 9.43 14.80
CA ARG A 99 -16.00 10.90 14.78
C ARG A 99 -16.27 11.40 13.36
N ARG A 100 -17.41 12.09 13.16
CA ARG A 100 -17.65 12.87 11.94
C ARG A 100 -16.91 14.20 12.04
N LYS A 101 -15.67 14.28 11.57
CA LYS A 101 -15.10 15.54 11.09
C LYS A 101 -15.33 15.61 9.59
N ILE A 102 -16.28 16.47 9.21
CA ILE A 102 -16.48 16.87 7.82
C ILE A 102 -15.31 17.82 7.54
N TYR A 103 -14.29 17.34 6.83
CA TYR A 103 -13.32 18.24 6.22
C TYR A 103 -14.00 18.84 5.01
N MET A 104 -14.39 20.10 5.15
CA MET A 104 -14.82 20.98 4.07
C MET A 104 -13.58 21.52 3.35
#